data_AF-A0A8T0E6C5-F1
#
_entry.id   AF-A0A8T0E6C5-F1
#
_cell.length_a   1.000
_cell.length_b   1.000
_cell.length_c   1.000
_cell.angle_alpha   90.00
_cell.angle_beta   90.00
_cell.angle_gamma   90.00
#
_symmetry.space_group_name_H-M   'P 1'
#
loop_
_entity.id
_entity.type
_entity.pdbx_description
1 polymer ?
#
loop_
_entity_poly.entity_id
_entity_poly.type
_entity_poly.pdbx_seq_one_letter_code
_entity_poly.pdbx_strand_id
1 'polypeptide(L)'
;MFKEYVGQDKLLKKRIFIFIIIFTAVEIADCAEKKTCEKPWRTFKNVCFMFSDTNTQKYEEAQAFCYKQGGFLASIRNSGEHGFIVKTIQGMGSSYQRVRWFIGLYQYEPKDNKAYRWLDGSVSGFRNWMTSQPNSVYERCAMLDGSNGFKWRDEVCNNRALFICRKDLDDSGSMNCFKGKPPPASILQKRGISVTECLEHCRGLGFPLAGLIPHNCFCLGKENLSNMKAASRLSCDGNCGNQHCGNKDFITIYNLTYYKDTAESCEDLSQLGFSSPSTYVTKVGDEEKLMNCFSGDGS
;
A
#
# COMPACT_ATOMS: atom_id res chain seq x y z
N MET A 1 -65.23 -46.47 -0.53
CA MET A 1 -64.17 -45.83 -1.36
C MET A 1 -63.56 -44.70 -0.56
N PHE A 2 -62.63 -45.04 0.33
CA PHE A 2 -61.99 -44.17 1.32
C PHE A 2 -60.47 -44.24 1.11
N LYS A 3 -60.02 -44.19 -0.14
CA LYS A 3 -58.61 -44.23 -0.54
C LYS A 3 -58.46 -43.56 -1.90
N GLU A 4 -58.58 -42.23 -1.95
CA GLU A 4 -58.05 -41.46 -3.10
C GLU A 4 -57.82 -39.98 -2.81
N TYR A 5 -58.42 -39.41 -1.75
CA TYR A 5 -58.26 -37.99 -1.42
C TYR A 5 -57.05 -37.62 -0.54
N VAL A 6 -56.23 -38.58 -0.09
CA VAL A 6 -55.07 -38.31 0.80
C VAL A 6 -53.73 -38.23 0.03
N GLY A 7 -53.73 -38.53 -1.28
CA GLY A 7 -52.54 -38.55 -2.13
C GLY A 7 -52.15 -37.20 -2.76
N GLN A 8 -53.10 -36.29 -2.99
CA GLN A 8 -52.83 -35.01 -3.66
C GLN A 8 -52.30 -33.91 -2.72
N ASP A 9 -52.66 -33.95 -1.43
CA ASP A 9 -52.27 -32.92 -0.46
C ASP A 9 -50.79 -33.03 -0.03
N LYS A 10 -50.25 -34.26 0.04
CA LYS A 10 -48.82 -34.48 0.29
C LYS A 10 -47.94 -34.06 -0.89
N LEU A 11 -48.41 -34.24 -2.13
CA LEU A 11 -47.67 -33.85 -3.34
C LEU A 11 -47.68 -32.32 -3.52
N LEU A 12 -48.80 -31.65 -3.22
CA LEU A 12 -48.93 -30.20 -3.25
C LEU A 12 -48.10 -29.54 -2.13
N LYS A 13 -48.15 -30.08 -0.90
CA LYS A 13 -47.29 -29.63 0.21
C LYS A 13 -45.81 -29.87 -0.08
N LYS A 14 -45.42 -31.01 -0.67
CA LYS A 14 -44.02 -31.25 -1.11
C LYS A 14 -43.59 -30.27 -2.20
N ARG A 15 -44.46 -29.97 -3.18
CA ARG A 15 -44.18 -28.99 -4.23
C ARG A 15 -44.06 -27.58 -3.67
N ILE A 16 -44.94 -27.17 -2.76
CA ILE A 16 -44.88 -25.87 -2.07
C ILE A 16 -43.63 -25.78 -1.18
N PHE A 17 -43.28 -26.84 -0.44
CA PHE A 17 -42.05 -26.86 0.38
C PHE A 17 -40.79 -26.87 -0.48
N ILE A 18 -40.78 -27.56 -1.63
CA ILE A 18 -39.67 -27.54 -2.59
C ILE A 18 -39.57 -26.16 -3.25
N PHE A 19 -40.69 -25.52 -3.62
CA PHE A 19 -40.68 -24.15 -4.15
C PHE A 19 -40.24 -23.13 -3.09
N ILE A 20 -40.63 -23.26 -1.82
CA ILE A 20 -40.16 -22.40 -0.71
C ILE A 20 -38.69 -22.65 -0.42
N ILE A 21 -38.22 -23.91 -0.40
CA ILE A 21 -36.79 -24.24 -0.22
C ILE A 21 -35.96 -23.72 -1.41
N ILE A 22 -36.48 -23.80 -2.64
CA ILE A 22 -35.84 -23.20 -3.83
C ILE A 22 -35.90 -21.67 -3.79
N PHE A 23 -36.95 -21.06 -3.21
CA PHE A 23 -37.03 -19.60 -3.01
C PHE A 23 -36.14 -19.09 -1.86
N THR A 24 -35.86 -19.91 -0.83
CA THR A 24 -34.92 -19.59 0.25
C THR A 24 -33.48 -20.02 -0.04
N ALA A 25 -33.27 -20.82 -1.09
CA ALA A 25 -31.95 -21.20 -1.61
C ALA A 25 -31.68 -20.57 -2.99
N VAL A 26 -32.39 -19.48 -3.33
CA VAL A 26 -31.71 -18.40 -4.04
C VAL A 26 -30.71 -17.89 -3.02
N GLU A 27 -29.51 -18.48 -3.05
CA GLU A 27 -28.33 -17.85 -2.49
C GLU A 27 -28.45 -16.38 -2.88
N ILE A 28 -28.46 -15.52 -1.88
CA ILE A 28 -27.97 -14.17 -2.07
C ILE A 28 -26.52 -14.41 -2.49
N ALA A 29 -26.30 -14.70 -3.77
CA ALA A 29 -25.16 -14.20 -4.49
C ALA A 29 -25.32 -12.71 -4.28
N ASP A 30 -24.73 -12.26 -3.17
CA ASP A 30 -24.40 -10.87 -2.99
C ASP A 30 -23.55 -10.62 -4.23
N CYS A 31 -24.18 -10.09 -5.27
CA CYS A 31 -23.48 -9.41 -6.34
C CYS A 31 -22.90 -8.18 -5.65
N ALA A 32 -21.92 -8.40 -4.78
CA ALA A 32 -21.11 -7.38 -4.18
C ALA A 32 -20.56 -6.66 -5.40
N GLU A 33 -21.09 -5.46 -5.65
CA GLU A 33 -20.69 -4.65 -6.79
C GLU A 33 -19.17 -4.58 -6.71
N LYS A 34 -18.52 -5.14 -7.74
CA LYS A 34 -17.07 -5.16 -7.78
C LYS A 34 -16.65 -3.71 -7.85
N LYS A 35 -16.25 -3.14 -6.71
CA LYS A 35 -15.81 -1.74 -6.64
C LYS A 35 -14.75 -1.54 -7.71
N THR A 36 -14.91 -0.47 -8.49
CA THR A 36 -13.93 -0.05 -9.48
C THR A 36 -13.52 1.37 -9.18
N CYS A 37 -12.31 1.71 -9.63
CA CYS A 37 -11.79 3.04 -9.49
C CYS A 37 -12.53 3.95 -10.46
N GLU A 38 -12.91 5.13 -9.98
CA GLU A 38 -13.47 6.16 -10.85
C GLU A 38 -12.42 6.63 -11.85
N LYS A 39 -12.83 6.86 -13.10
CA LYS A 39 -11.93 7.44 -14.11
C LYS A 39 -11.38 8.79 -13.59
N PRO A 40 -10.10 9.12 -13.84
CA PRO A 40 -9.18 8.48 -14.80
C PRO A 40 -8.38 7.28 -14.25
N TRP A 41 -8.67 6.82 -13.03
CA TRP A 41 -7.97 5.68 -12.44
C TRP A 41 -8.34 4.36 -13.12
N ARG A 42 -7.39 3.43 -13.16
CA ARG A 42 -7.53 2.08 -13.72
C ARG A 42 -7.39 1.05 -12.61
N THR A 43 -8.36 0.15 -12.51
CA THR A 43 -8.44 -0.85 -11.45
C THR A 43 -7.60 -2.07 -11.75
N PHE A 44 -6.80 -2.50 -10.78
CA PHE A 44 -6.17 -3.81 -10.75
C PHE A 44 -6.38 -4.44 -9.37
N LYS A 45 -7.25 -5.46 -9.32
CA LYS A 45 -7.72 -6.05 -8.05
C LYS A 45 -8.27 -4.94 -7.13
N ASN A 46 -7.70 -4.77 -5.94
CA ASN A 46 -8.15 -3.79 -4.94
C ASN A 46 -7.29 -2.51 -4.93
N VAL A 47 -6.61 -2.22 -6.05
CA VAL A 47 -5.71 -1.06 -6.19
C VAL A 47 -6.09 -0.27 -7.43
N CYS A 48 -5.95 1.05 -7.35
CA CYS A 48 -6.17 2.02 -8.40
C CYS A 48 -4.83 2.60 -8.86
N PHE A 49 -4.61 2.62 -10.18
CA PHE A 49 -3.45 3.28 -10.80
C PHE A 49 -3.89 4.40 -11.73
N MET A 50 -3.20 5.54 -11.68
CA MET A 50 -3.41 6.67 -12.59
C MET A 50 -2.09 7.03 -13.25
N PHE A 51 -2.13 7.33 -14.54
CA PHE A 51 -0.97 7.56 -15.39
C PHE A 51 -1.00 9.01 -15.86
N SER A 52 0.08 9.74 -15.66
CA SER A 52 0.20 11.09 -16.23
C SER A 52 0.18 11.02 -17.76
N ASP A 53 -0.37 12.03 -18.41
CA ASP A 53 -0.57 12.05 -19.85
C ASP A 53 0.63 12.58 -20.64
N THR A 54 1.03 13.84 -20.44
CA THR A 54 2.07 14.55 -21.20
C THR A 54 2.89 15.50 -20.32
N ASN A 55 2.37 15.92 -19.17
CA ASN A 55 3.09 16.85 -18.30
C ASN A 55 4.16 16.11 -17.47
N THR A 56 5.40 16.16 -17.93
CA THR A 56 6.55 15.64 -17.17
C THR A 56 6.78 16.52 -15.94
N GLN A 57 7.13 15.89 -14.81
CA GLN A 57 7.37 16.57 -13.54
C GLN A 57 8.66 16.08 -12.89
N LYS A 58 9.24 16.90 -12.01
CA LYS A 58 10.28 16.40 -11.08
C LYS A 58 9.66 15.40 -10.11
N TYR A 59 10.49 14.57 -9.48
CA TYR A 59 9.98 13.51 -8.61
C TYR A 59 9.11 14.03 -7.46
N GLU A 60 9.56 15.09 -6.78
CA GLU A 60 8.84 15.69 -5.65
C GLU A 60 7.52 16.35 -6.10
N GLU A 61 7.53 16.97 -7.29
CA GLU A 61 6.32 17.55 -7.92
C GLU A 61 5.30 16.44 -8.22
N ALA A 62 5.76 15.32 -8.79
CA ALA A 62 4.93 14.17 -9.12
C ALA A 62 4.33 13.51 -7.87
N GLN A 63 5.12 13.39 -6.79
CA GLN A 63 4.62 12.90 -5.51
C GLN A 63 3.55 13.82 -4.92
N ALA A 64 3.81 15.14 -4.90
CA ALA A 64 2.84 16.12 -4.43
C ALA A 64 1.55 16.12 -5.27
N PHE A 65 1.65 15.83 -6.57
CA PHE A 65 0.49 15.62 -7.41
C PHE A 65 -0.30 14.39 -6.97
N CYS A 66 0.35 13.23 -6.82
CA CYS A 66 -0.34 12.02 -6.37
C CYS A 66 -1.00 12.18 -4.99
N TYR A 67 -0.39 12.97 -4.10
CA TYR A 67 -0.93 13.30 -2.78
C TYR A 67 -2.25 14.07 -2.86
N LYS A 68 -2.30 15.10 -3.71
CA LYS A 68 -3.52 15.86 -3.97
C LYS A 68 -4.65 14.98 -4.52
N GLN A 69 -4.29 13.86 -5.16
CA GLN A 69 -5.21 12.88 -5.73
C GLN A 69 -5.56 11.75 -4.75
N GLY A 70 -5.15 11.87 -3.48
CA GLY A 70 -5.46 10.93 -2.41
C GLY A 70 -4.62 9.65 -2.42
N GLY A 71 -3.52 9.62 -3.18
CA GLY A 71 -2.62 8.48 -3.31
C GLY A 71 -1.15 8.85 -3.11
N PHE A 72 -0.27 8.05 -3.70
CA PHE A 72 1.19 8.21 -3.73
C PHE A 72 1.70 7.93 -5.15
N LEU A 73 2.95 8.30 -5.46
CA LEU A 73 3.65 7.66 -6.57
C LEU A 73 3.62 6.14 -6.39
N ALA A 74 3.47 5.44 -7.50
CA ALA A 74 3.02 4.06 -7.47
C ALA A 74 4.05 3.11 -6.86
N SER A 75 3.62 2.37 -5.85
CA SER A 75 4.30 1.14 -5.44
C SER A 75 3.96 -0.01 -6.37
N ILE A 76 4.96 -0.85 -6.66
CA ILE A 76 4.83 -2.06 -7.48
C ILE A 76 5.26 -3.25 -6.63
N ARG A 77 4.29 -3.93 -6.03
CA ARG A 77 4.54 -4.92 -4.97
C ARG A 77 4.77 -6.33 -5.47
N ASN A 78 4.42 -6.62 -6.72
CA ASN A 78 4.56 -7.95 -7.32
C ASN A 78 4.56 -7.87 -8.85
N SER A 79 4.90 -9.00 -9.47
CA SER A 79 4.94 -9.14 -10.94
C SER A 79 3.58 -8.90 -11.61
N GLY A 80 2.47 -9.17 -10.90
CA GLY A 80 1.11 -8.92 -11.39
C GLY A 80 0.82 -7.42 -11.54
N GLU A 81 1.12 -6.63 -10.51
CA GLU A 81 1.01 -5.16 -10.56
C GLU A 81 1.92 -4.59 -11.66
N HIS A 82 3.16 -5.08 -11.76
CA HIS A 82 4.09 -4.66 -12.80
C HIS A 82 3.55 -4.95 -14.21
N GLY A 83 3.08 -6.17 -14.46
CA GLY A 83 2.54 -6.56 -15.76
C GLY A 83 1.29 -5.76 -16.15
N PHE A 84 0.42 -5.44 -15.17
CA PHE A 84 -0.73 -4.57 -15.40
C PHE A 84 -0.32 -3.15 -15.82
N ILE A 85 0.65 -2.57 -15.13
CA ILE A 85 1.20 -1.24 -15.45
C ILE A 85 1.77 -1.22 -16.87
N VAL A 86 2.60 -2.21 -17.23
CA VAL A 86 3.23 -2.29 -18.56
C VAL A 86 2.18 -2.41 -19.65
N LYS A 87 1.22 -3.34 -19.51
CA LYS A 87 0.12 -3.51 -20.48
C LYS A 87 -0.71 -2.25 -20.64
N THR A 88 -0.94 -1.54 -19.53
CA THR A 88 -1.68 -0.28 -19.52
C THR A 88 -0.96 0.79 -20.33
N ILE A 89 0.35 0.99 -20.10
CA ILE A 89 1.16 1.97 -20.82
C ILE A 89 1.21 1.63 -22.32
N GLN A 90 1.40 0.36 -22.66
CA GLN A 90 1.40 -0.10 -24.06
C GLN A 90 0.06 0.17 -24.76
N GLY A 91 -1.06 0.04 -24.03
CA GLY A 91 -2.39 0.35 -24.52
C GLY A 91 -2.71 1.85 -24.62
N MET A 92 -1.86 2.75 -24.07
CA MET A 92 -2.03 4.20 -24.22
C MET A 92 -1.55 4.72 -25.58
N GLY A 93 -0.76 3.93 -26.32
CA GLY A 93 -0.29 4.26 -27.66
C GLY A 93 1.22 4.09 -27.84
N SER A 94 1.67 4.04 -29.10
CA SER A 94 3.08 3.83 -29.45
C SER A 94 4.02 4.92 -28.94
N SER A 95 3.53 6.15 -28.79
CA SER A 95 4.28 7.28 -28.22
C SER A 95 4.76 7.04 -26.79
N TYR A 96 4.10 6.17 -26.03
CA TYR A 96 4.42 5.88 -24.63
C TYR A 96 5.41 4.72 -24.44
N GLN A 97 5.70 3.94 -25.49
CA GLN A 97 6.47 2.70 -25.38
C GLN A 97 7.94 2.93 -25.00
N ARG A 98 8.50 4.10 -25.31
CA ARG A 98 9.90 4.46 -24.99
C ARG A 98 10.01 5.46 -23.85
N VAL A 99 8.89 5.80 -23.22
CA VAL A 99 8.82 6.85 -22.19
C VAL A 99 9.22 6.31 -20.83
N ARG A 100 9.80 7.18 -20.02
CA ARG A 100 10.18 6.92 -18.63
C ARG A 100 9.09 7.40 -17.67
N TRP A 101 8.85 6.60 -16.64
CA TRP A 101 7.77 6.81 -15.68
C TRP A 101 8.28 6.71 -14.24
N PHE A 102 8.25 7.80 -13.49
CA PHE A 102 8.53 7.76 -12.06
C PHE A 102 7.54 6.85 -11.31
N ILE A 103 8.08 6.10 -10.37
CA ILE A 103 7.37 5.22 -9.45
C ILE A 103 7.77 5.57 -8.02
N GLY A 104 7.00 5.15 -7.02
CA GLY A 104 7.16 5.58 -5.64
C GLY A 104 8.28 4.87 -4.88
N LEU A 105 9.36 4.44 -5.53
CA LEU A 105 10.50 3.83 -4.86
C LEU A 105 11.61 4.87 -4.70
N TYR A 106 12.04 5.10 -3.46
CA TYR A 106 12.99 6.16 -3.14
C TYR A 106 14.10 5.65 -2.22
N GLN A 107 15.32 6.11 -2.48
CA GLN A 107 16.51 5.80 -1.70
C GLN A 107 16.61 6.77 -0.53
N TYR A 108 16.41 6.27 0.69
CA TYR A 108 16.37 7.11 1.89
C TYR A 108 17.72 7.30 2.57
N GLU A 109 18.64 6.35 2.42
CA GLU A 109 19.93 6.34 3.11
C GLU A 109 21.07 6.64 2.12
N PRO A 110 21.55 7.89 1.99
CA PRO A 110 22.51 8.28 0.95
C PRO A 110 23.79 7.44 0.89
N LYS A 111 24.15 6.77 2.00
CA LYS A 111 25.35 5.93 2.09
C LYS A 111 25.12 4.48 1.62
N ASP A 112 23.88 4.08 1.39
CA ASP A 112 23.49 2.73 0.95
C ASP A 112 22.63 2.81 -0.31
N ASN A 113 23.24 2.52 -1.46
CA ASN A 113 22.54 2.54 -2.76
C ASN A 113 21.50 1.42 -2.93
N LYS A 114 21.32 0.52 -1.96
CA LYS A 114 20.30 -0.54 -1.99
C LYS A 114 19.10 -0.24 -1.11
N ALA A 115 19.21 0.73 -0.19
CA ALA A 115 18.19 1.11 0.79
C ALA A 115 16.98 1.87 0.19
N TYR A 116 16.24 1.19 -0.69
CA TYR A 116 15.06 1.69 -1.39
C TYR A 116 13.76 1.27 -0.70
N ARG A 117 12.91 2.25 -0.38
CA ARG A 117 11.59 2.04 0.25
C ARG A 117 10.47 2.66 -0.56
N TRP A 118 9.28 2.07 -0.44
CA TRP A 118 8.08 2.59 -1.07
C TRP A 118 7.52 3.80 -0.30
N LEU A 119 7.14 4.85 -1.02
CA LEU A 119 6.61 6.08 -0.44
C LEU A 119 5.27 5.85 0.30
N ASP A 120 4.50 4.85 -0.10
CA ASP A 120 3.20 4.50 0.50
C ASP A 120 3.29 3.63 1.76
N GLY A 121 4.51 3.30 2.20
CA GLY A 121 4.74 2.46 3.37
C GLY A 121 4.67 0.96 3.08
N SER A 122 4.39 0.53 1.85
CA SER A 122 4.36 -0.89 1.50
C SER A 122 5.70 -1.57 1.73
N VAL A 123 5.68 -2.78 2.30
CA VAL A 123 6.84 -3.66 2.44
C VAL A 123 6.72 -4.75 1.39
N SER A 124 7.58 -4.71 0.37
CA SER A 124 7.67 -5.75 -0.64
C SER A 124 9.10 -5.87 -1.11
N GLY A 125 9.61 -7.10 -1.17
CA GLY A 125 10.92 -7.44 -1.74
C GLY A 125 10.93 -7.49 -3.27
N PHE A 126 9.79 -7.34 -3.95
CA PHE A 126 9.74 -7.39 -5.41
C PHE A 126 10.57 -6.24 -6.00
N ARG A 127 11.56 -6.61 -6.82
CA ARG A 127 12.42 -5.68 -7.55
C ARG A 127 12.55 -6.15 -8.98
N ASN A 128 12.25 -5.26 -9.94
CA ASN A 128 12.45 -5.54 -11.37
C ASN A 128 13.48 -4.58 -11.99
N TRP A 129 14.61 -4.40 -11.30
CA TRP A 129 15.71 -3.58 -11.78
C TRP A 129 16.25 -4.07 -13.13
N MET A 130 16.71 -3.12 -13.93
CA MET A 130 17.59 -3.38 -15.06
C MET A 130 18.89 -4.00 -14.57
N THR A 131 19.58 -4.72 -15.46
CA THR A 131 20.92 -5.22 -15.17
C THR A 131 21.83 -4.07 -14.74
N SER A 132 22.59 -4.29 -13.67
CA SER A 132 23.50 -3.31 -13.07
C SER A 132 22.84 -2.11 -12.39
N GLN A 133 21.51 -2.12 -12.17
CA GLN A 133 20.82 -1.09 -11.39
C GLN A 133 20.38 -1.60 -10.01
N PRO A 134 20.24 -0.71 -9.00
CA PRO A 134 20.67 0.70 -8.99
C PRO A 134 22.20 0.84 -8.97
N ASN A 135 22.74 1.87 -9.63
CA ASN A 135 24.19 2.04 -9.83
C ASN A 135 24.77 3.32 -9.21
N SER A 136 23.95 4.23 -8.71
CA SER A 136 24.40 5.54 -8.24
C SER A 136 23.77 5.93 -6.90
N VAL A 137 24.59 6.46 -5.99
CA VAL A 137 24.11 7.07 -4.73
C VAL A 137 23.51 8.46 -4.95
N TYR A 138 23.77 9.09 -6.10
CA TYR A 138 23.22 10.39 -6.47
C TYR A 138 21.86 10.29 -7.15
N GLU A 139 21.55 9.12 -7.72
CA GLU A 139 20.26 8.78 -8.31
C GLU A 139 19.38 8.12 -7.26
N ARG A 140 18.52 8.91 -6.61
CA ARG A 140 17.73 8.44 -5.44
C ARG A 140 16.29 8.06 -5.78
N CYS A 141 15.86 8.33 -7.00
CA CYS A 141 14.49 8.14 -7.44
C CYS A 141 14.40 7.01 -8.45
N ALA A 142 13.38 6.16 -8.36
CA ALA A 142 13.21 5.06 -9.31
C ALA A 142 12.20 5.39 -10.42
N MET A 143 12.41 4.79 -11.58
CA MET A 143 11.50 4.87 -12.72
C MET A 143 11.46 3.58 -13.53
N LEU A 144 10.35 3.39 -14.25
CA LEU A 144 10.26 2.41 -15.35
C LEU A 144 10.90 3.03 -16.60
N ASP A 145 11.75 2.27 -17.30
CA ASP A 145 12.31 2.68 -18.58
C ASP A 145 11.69 1.88 -19.74
N GLY A 146 10.77 2.51 -20.48
CA GLY A 146 10.10 1.88 -21.62
C GLY A 146 11.05 1.38 -22.71
N SER A 147 12.21 2.02 -22.89
CA SER A 147 13.22 1.58 -23.86
C SER A 147 13.91 0.28 -23.45
N ASN A 148 13.78 -0.13 -22.19
CA ASN A 148 14.38 -1.33 -21.59
C ASN A 148 13.30 -2.30 -21.10
N GLY A 149 12.18 -2.38 -21.82
CA GLY A 149 11.08 -3.30 -21.48
C GLY A 149 10.39 -2.96 -20.16
N PHE A 150 10.41 -1.68 -19.77
CA PHE A 150 9.86 -1.16 -18.52
C PHE A 150 10.51 -1.74 -17.24
N LYS A 151 11.73 -2.30 -17.36
CA LYS A 151 12.55 -2.57 -16.17
C LYS A 151 12.92 -1.28 -15.46
N TRP A 152 13.28 -1.41 -14.18
CA TRP A 152 13.46 -0.26 -13.30
C TRP A 152 14.88 0.24 -13.35
N ARG A 153 15.06 1.54 -13.21
CA ARG A 153 16.36 2.16 -12.98
C ARG A 153 16.23 3.28 -11.97
N ASP A 154 17.32 3.56 -11.29
CA ASP A 154 17.54 4.79 -10.56
C ASP A 154 17.71 5.97 -11.54
N GLU A 155 17.38 7.16 -11.04
CA GLU A 155 17.42 8.42 -11.75
C GLU A 155 17.64 9.60 -10.77
N VAL A 156 18.21 10.69 -11.28
CA VAL A 156 18.31 11.97 -10.56
C VAL A 156 16.92 12.56 -10.39
N CYS A 157 16.48 12.77 -9.15
CA CYS A 157 15.13 13.22 -8.80
C CYS A 157 14.69 14.55 -9.43
N ASN A 158 15.65 15.43 -9.76
CA ASN A 158 15.42 16.70 -10.43
C ASN A 158 15.15 16.59 -11.94
N ASN A 159 15.39 15.41 -12.54
CA ASN A 159 15.02 15.16 -13.93
C ASN A 159 13.51 15.05 -14.05
N ARG A 160 12.98 15.43 -15.22
CA ARG A 160 11.54 15.42 -15.48
C ARG A 160 11.15 14.14 -16.20
N ALA A 161 10.11 13.48 -15.73
CA ALA A 161 9.53 12.31 -16.38
C ALA A 161 8.00 12.30 -16.22
N LEU A 162 7.33 11.44 -16.99
CA LEU A 162 5.97 11.05 -16.66
C LEU A 162 5.98 10.25 -15.35
N PHE A 163 4.82 10.01 -14.76
CA PHE A 163 4.71 9.36 -13.47
C PHE A 163 3.41 8.58 -13.33
N ILE A 164 3.41 7.65 -12.37
CA ILE A 164 2.26 6.80 -12.09
C ILE A 164 1.87 7.03 -10.63
N CYS A 165 0.61 7.35 -10.39
CA CYS A 165 0.04 7.37 -9.05
C CYS A 165 -0.66 6.06 -8.72
N ARG A 166 -0.74 5.75 -7.43
CA ARG A 166 -1.44 4.62 -6.85
C ARG A 166 -2.26 5.05 -5.65
N LYS A 167 -3.43 4.44 -5.49
CA LYS A 167 -4.16 4.39 -4.21
C LYS A 167 -4.88 3.06 -4.05
N ASP A 168 -5.21 2.68 -2.83
CA ASP A 168 -6.07 1.52 -2.59
C ASP A 168 -7.51 1.85 -3.01
N LEU A 169 -8.26 0.83 -3.42
CA LEU A 169 -9.64 0.97 -3.84
C LEU A 169 -10.59 1.24 -2.66
N ASP A 170 -10.31 0.63 -1.51
CA ASP A 170 -11.04 0.89 -0.27
C ASP A 170 -10.35 1.99 0.53
N ASP A 171 -10.82 3.23 0.35
CA ASP A 171 -10.32 4.40 1.09
C ASP A 171 -10.67 4.36 2.60
N SER A 172 -11.45 3.37 3.05
CA SER A 172 -11.98 3.27 4.41
C SER A 172 -11.02 2.71 5.46
N GLY A 173 -9.76 2.38 5.14
CA GLY A 173 -8.96 1.70 6.17
C GLY A 173 -7.45 1.63 6.09
N SER A 174 -6.75 1.85 4.96
CA SER A 174 -5.28 1.76 5.01
C SER A 174 -4.64 2.95 5.74
N MET A 175 -5.09 4.17 5.46
CA MET A 175 -4.57 5.40 6.06
C MET A 175 -5.66 6.45 6.27
N ASN A 176 -5.71 7.05 7.46
CA ASN A 176 -6.67 8.08 7.84
C ASN A 176 -5.98 9.28 8.52
N CYS A 177 -6.50 10.48 8.26
CA CYS A 177 -6.03 11.71 8.90
C CYS A 177 -6.98 12.10 10.04
N PHE A 178 -6.42 12.55 11.15
CA PHE A 178 -7.21 12.98 12.29
C PHE A 178 -6.66 14.27 12.90
N LYS A 179 -7.55 15.09 13.45
CA LYS A 179 -7.17 16.30 14.19
C LYS A 179 -6.77 15.95 15.61
N GLY A 180 -5.65 16.50 16.07
CA GLY A 180 -5.06 16.23 17.37
C GLY A 180 -4.15 15.01 17.38
N LYS A 181 -3.69 14.61 18.56
CA LYS A 181 -2.84 13.44 18.78
C LYS A 181 -3.47 12.58 19.88
N PRO A 182 -3.69 11.28 19.68
CA PRO A 182 -4.19 10.40 20.73
C PRO A 182 -3.15 10.22 21.84
N PRO A 183 -3.56 9.91 23.08
CA PRO A 183 -2.66 9.35 24.09
C PRO A 183 -2.09 8.04 23.55
N PRO A 184 -0.77 7.91 23.37
CA PRO A 184 -0.19 6.72 22.79
C PRO A 184 0.03 5.64 23.84
N ALA A 185 -0.07 4.37 23.43
CA ALA A 185 0.31 3.25 24.27
C ALA A 185 1.83 3.05 24.29
N SER A 186 2.51 3.37 23.18
CA SER A 186 3.97 3.44 23.07
C SER A 186 4.40 4.54 22.09
N ILE A 187 5.54 5.18 22.36
CA ILE A 187 6.13 6.22 21.50
C ILE A 187 7.55 5.84 21.14
N LEU A 188 7.85 5.83 19.84
CA LEU A 188 9.21 5.80 19.32
C LEU A 188 9.57 7.19 18.78
N GLN A 189 10.51 7.86 19.45
CA GLN A 189 11.09 9.12 18.99
C GLN A 189 12.32 8.84 18.15
N LYS A 190 12.25 9.12 16.85
CA LYS A 190 13.40 8.95 15.95
C LYS A 190 13.39 10.01 14.87
N ARG A 191 14.49 10.77 14.78
CA ARG A 191 14.65 11.80 13.76
C ARG A 191 14.71 11.14 12.38
N GLY A 192 13.78 11.50 11.50
CA GLY A 192 13.74 10.95 10.13
C GLY A 192 13.14 9.55 10.05
N ILE A 193 12.37 9.13 11.08
CA ILE A 193 11.60 7.88 11.02
C ILE A 193 10.73 7.85 9.77
N SER A 194 10.83 6.76 9.01
CA SER A 194 9.98 6.53 7.84
C SER A 194 8.64 5.93 8.26
N VAL A 195 7.62 6.09 7.42
CA VAL A 195 6.32 5.42 7.57
C VAL A 195 6.53 3.93 7.76
N THR A 196 7.23 3.29 6.84
CA THR A 196 7.48 1.85 6.84
C THR A 196 8.14 1.39 8.15
N GLU A 197 9.12 2.15 8.66
CA GLU A 197 9.77 1.82 9.92
C GLU A 197 8.80 1.90 11.12
N CYS A 198 7.95 2.92 11.17
CA CYS A 198 6.94 3.02 12.22
C CYS A 198 5.90 1.89 12.12
N LEU A 199 5.49 1.52 10.90
CA LEU A 199 4.55 0.42 10.69
C LEU A 199 5.12 -0.89 11.25
N GLU A 200 6.36 -1.21 10.87
CA GLU A 200 7.04 -2.43 11.33
C GLU A 200 7.27 -2.43 12.84
N HIS A 201 7.69 -1.30 13.41
CA HIS A 201 7.91 -1.18 14.86
C HIS A 201 6.62 -1.44 15.64
N CYS A 202 5.53 -0.78 15.28
CA CYS A 202 4.25 -0.97 15.98
C CYS A 202 3.67 -2.37 15.75
N ARG A 203 3.88 -2.97 14.57
CA ARG A 203 3.49 -4.35 14.30
C ARG A 203 4.28 -5.33 15.17
N GLY A 204 5.59 -5.15 15.29
CA GLY A 204 6.45 -5.97 16.15
C GLY A 204 6.08 -5.91 17.63
N LEU A 205 5.55 -4.77 18.09
CA LEU A 205 4.97 -4.61 19.42
C LEU A 205 3.53 -5.14 19.58
N GLY A 206 2.93 -5.67 18.51
CA GLY A 206 1.58 -6.24 18.53
C GLY A 206 0.44 -5.21 18.47
N PHE A 207 0.72 -3.95 18.11
CA PHE A 207 -0.32 -2.94 17.96
C PHE A 207 -1.02 -3.04 16.58
N PRO A 208 -2.34 -2.78 16.51
CA PRO A 208 -3.08 -2.80 15.25
C PRO A 208 -2.92 -1.51 14.43
N LEU A 209 -2.47 -0.42 15.04
CA LEU A 209 -2.40 0.90 14.40
C LEU A 209 -1.04 1.56 14.66
N ALA A 210 -0.59 2.32 13.66
CA ALA A 210 0.62 3.14 13.72
C ALA A 210 0.28 4.59 13.36
N GLY A 211 0.49 5.51 14.30
CA GLY A 211 0.32 6.94 14.12
C GLY A 211 1.65 7.61 13.82
N LEU A 212 1.67 8.55 12.87
CA LEU A 212 2.88 9.29 12.49
C LEU A 212 2.65 10.80 12.45
N ILE A 213 3.62 11.51 13.02
CA ILE A 213 3.94 12.92 12.75
C ILE A 213 5.47 13.00 12.56
N PRO A 214 6.03 14.14 12.11
CA PRO A 214 7.47 14.30 11.98
C PRO A 214 8.20 13.90 13.27
N HIS A 215 9.19 13.03 13.12
CA HIS A 215 10.08 12.52 14.17
C HIS A 215 9.43 11.63 15.26
N ASN A 216 8.13 11.36 15.20
CA ASN A 216 7.45 10.57 16.24
C ASN A 216 6.54 9.52 15.62
N CYS A 217 6.73 8.29 16.08
CA CYS A 217 5.88 7.15 15.80
C CYS A 217 5.08 6.78 17.06
N PHE A 218 3.79 6.54 16.90
CA PHE A 218 2.86 6.22 17.98
C PHE A 218 2.24 4.86 17.71
N CYS A 219 2.41 3.91 18.62
CA CYS A 219 1.72 2.63 18.53
C CYS A 219 0.42 2.70 19.32
N LEU A 220 -0.69 2.40 18.63
CA LEU A 220 -2.04 2.72 19.09
C LEU A 220 -2.93 1.47 19.07
N GLY A 221 -3.75 1.32 20.08
CA GLY A 221 -4.92 0.45 20.07
C GLY A 221 -6.13 1.14 19.42
N LYS A 222 -7.16 0.36 19.11
CA LYS A 222 -8.38 0.87 18.45
C LYS A 222 -9.13 1.87 19.35
N GLU A 223 -9.08 1.65 20.66
CA GLU A 223 -9.66 2.49 21.69
C GLU A 223 -9.09 3.91 21.69
N ASN A 224 -7.83 4.09 21.27
CA ASN A 224 -7.20 5.41 21.19
C ASN A 224 -7.89 6.33 20.16
N LEU A 225 -8.65 5.78 19.22
CA LEU A 225 -9.37 6.54 18.18
C LEU A 225 -10.74 7.07 18.63
N SER A 226 -11.30 6.58 19.74
CA SER A 226 -12.71 6.76 20.08
C SER A 226 -13.16 8.23 20.18
N ASN A 227 -12.24 9.13 20.54
CA ASN A 227 -12.51 10.56 20.71
C ASN A 227 -11.85 11.43 19.62
N MET A 228 -11.32 10.81 18.56
CA MET A 228 -10.61 11.53 17.51
C MET A 228 -11.55 11.96 16.39
N LYS A 229 -11.37 13.19 15.92
CA LYS A 229 -12.13 13.72 14.79
C LYS A 229 -11.38 13.46 13.49
N ALA A 230 -11.96 12.63 12.62
CA ALA A 230 -11.44 12.43 11.28
C ALA A 230 -11.37 13.77 10.53
N ALA A 231 -10.32 13.93 9.72
CA ALA A 231 -10.07 15.08 8.88
C ALA A 231 -9.84 14.64 7.44
N SER A 232 -9.86 15.60 6.51
CA SER A 232 -9.44 15.32 5.13
C SER A 232 -8.01 14.81 5.14
N ARG A 233 -7.68 13.82 4.29
CA ARG A 233 -6.29 13.32 4.15
C ARG A 233 -5.32 14.45 3.85
N LEU A 234 -5.74 15.46 3.07
CA LEU A 234 -4.94 16.64 2.75
C LEU A 234 -4.60 17.52 3.97
N SER A 235 -5.35 17.42 5.07
CA SER A 235 -5.02 18.12 6.31
C SER A 235 -3.78 17.54 7.00
N CYS A 236 -3.42 16.30 6.67
CA CYS A 236 -2.19 15.64 7.08
C CYS A 236 -1.10 15.78 6.00
N ASP A 237 -1.03 16.89 5.27
CA ASP A 237 0.07 17.14 4.33
C ASP A 237 1.37 17.53 5.08
N GLY A 238 1.86 16.62 5.92
CA GLY A 238 3.18 16.69 6.52
C GLY A 238 4.20 15.94 5.66
N ASN A 239 5.42 16.48 5.56
CA ASN A 239 6.48 15.84 4.80
C ASN A 239 7.41 15.02 5.71
N CYS A 240 7.22 13.70 5.75
CA CYS A 240 8.14 12.75 6.38
C CYS A 240 9.04 12.08 5.33
N GLY A 241 9.70 12.91 4.52
CA GLY A 241 10.57 12.47 3.42
C GLY A 241 9.76 11.85 2.29
N ASN A 242 8.87 12.62 1.66
CA ASN A 242 8.01 12.16 0.56
C ASN A 242 7.04 11.03 0.93
N GLN A 243 6.78 10.77 2.22
CA GLN A 243 5.72 9.87 2.71
C GLN A 243 4.63 10.67 3.45
N HIS A 244 3.40 10.14 3.50
CA HIS A 244 2.29 10.78 4.21
C HIS A 244 2.52 10.69 5.71
N CYS A 245 2.51 11.82 6.39
CA CYS A 245 2.52 11.85 7.84
C CYS A 245 1.77 13.06 8.34
N GLY A 246 1.40 13.05 9.62
CA GLY A 246 0.76 14.19 10.25
C GLY A 246 1.65 15.44 10.27
N ASN A 247 1.20 16.45 10.99
CA ASN A 247 1.94 17.69 11.20
C ASN A 247 1.76 18.12 12.67
N LYS A 248 1.87 19.42 12.97
CA LYS A 248 1.72 19.92 14.33
C LYS A 248 0.31 19.66 14.91
N ASP A 249 -0.72 19.76 14.07
CA ASP A 249 -2.14 19.75 14.46
C ASP A 249 -2.86 18.46 14.09
N PHE A 250 -2.31 17.70 13.15
CA PHE A 250 -2.93 16.49 12.61
C PHE A 250 -1.99 15.29 12.71
N ILE A 251 -2.55 14.08 12.85
CA ILE A 251 -1.83 12.82 12.84
C ILE A 251 -2.33 11.94 11.70
N THR A 252 -1.41 11.29 10.99
CA THR A 252 -1.75 10.23 10.04
C THR A 252 -1.72 8.91 10.78
N ILE A 253 -2.79 8.12 10.68
CA ILE A 253 -2.88 6.81 11.31
C ILE A 253 -3.05 5.76 10.23
N TYR A 254 -2.13 4.80 10.26
CA TYR A 254 -2.08 3.64 9.38
C TYR A 254 -2.67 2.43 10.10
N ASN A 255 -3.52 1.68 9.40
CA ASN A 255 -4.06 0.43 9.91
C ASN A 255 -3.20 -0.74 9.45
N LEU A 256 -2.53 -1.38 10.40
CA LEU A 256 -1.59 -2.45 10.09
C LEU A 256 -2.28 -3.70 9.56
N THR A 257 -3.59 -3.87 9.76
CA THR A 257 -4.35 -4.98 9.16
C THR A 257 -4.53 -4.84 7.66
N TYR A 258 -4.33 -3.64 7.09
CA TYR A 258 -4.35 -3.40 5.65
C TYR A 258 -2.97 -3.62 5.02
N TYR A 259 -1.91 -3.21 5.71
CA TYR A 259 -0.52 -3.46 5.30
C TYR A 259 -0.09 -4.86 5.74
N LYS A 260 -0.64 -5.90 5.09
CA LYS A 260 -0.32 -7.30 5.42
C LYS A 260 1.00 -7.78 4.84
N ASP A 261 1.51 -7.09 3.82
CA ASP A 261 2.77 -7.44 3.21
C ASP A 261 3.90 -7.14 4.22
N THR A 262 4.72 -8.16 4.51
CA THR A 262 5.89 -8.09 5.38
C THR A 262 7.07 -8.73 4.65
N ALA A 263 8.29 -8.43 5.11
CA ALA A 263 9.49 -9.09 4.60
C ALA A 263 9.52 -10.58 4.99
N GLU A 264 10.31 -11.41 4.29
CA GLU A 264 10.43 -12.83 4.60
C GLU A 264 11.55 -13.10 5.63
N SER A 265 12.52 -12.18 5.75
CA SER A 265 13.68 -12.30 6.65
C SER A 265 14.27 -10.95 7.08
N CYS A 266 15.18 -10.96 8.06
CA CYS A 266 15.98 -9.78 8.40
C CYS A 266 16.88 -9.33 7.25
N GLU A 267 17.32 -10.26 6.38
CA GLU A 267 18.11 -9.94 5.20
C GLU A 267 17.28 -9.17 4.17
N ASP A 268 16.03 -9.57 3.95
CA ASP A 268 15.11 -8.80 3.10
C ASP A 268 14.86 -7.40 3.68
N LEU A 269 14.65 -7.28 5.00
CA LEU A 269 14.53 -5.98 5.67
C LEU A 269 15.79 -5.12 5.47
N SER A 270 16.98 -5.71 5.56
CA SER A 270 18.25 -5.04 5.27
C SER A 270 18.28 -4.52 3.83
N GLN A 271 17.87 -5.32 2.85
CA GLN A 271 17.76 -4.91 1.45
C GLN A 271 16.69 -3.83 1.21
N LEU A 272 15.68 -3.74 2.06
CA LEU A 272 14.73 -2.62 2.09
C LEU A 272 15.28 -1.38 2.81
N GLY A 273 16.52 -1.42 3.30
CA GLY A 273 17.18 -0.33 4.00
C GLY A 273 16.73 -0.13 5.44
N PHE A 274 16.25 -1.19 6.10
CA PHE A 274 16.04 -1.21 7.54
C PHE A 274 17.33 -1.58 8.25
N SER A 275 17.61 -0.89 9.35
CA SER A 275 18.85 -1.06 10.12
C SER A 275 18.66 -0.84 11.62
N SER A 276 17.43 -0.61 12.07
CA SER A 276 17.16 -0.23 13.46
C SER A 276 16.93 -1.49 14.31
N PRO A 277 17.64 -1.66 15.43
CA PRO A 277 17.40 -2.77 16.34
C PRO A 277 15.93 -2.82 16.76
N SER A 278 15.21 -3.87 16.39
CA SER A 278 13.80 -4.06 16.75
C SER A 278 13.39 -5.52 16.55
N THR A 279 12.25 -5.88 17.15
CA THR A 279 11.49 -7.05 16.73
C THR A 279 10.65 -6.67 15.51
N TYR A 280 10.74 -7.48 14.46
CA TYR A 280 10.02 -7.33 13.20
C TYR A 280 9.11 -8.53 12.96
N VAL A 281 7.96 -8.32 12.33
CA VAL A 281 7.14 -9.43 11.81
C VAL A 281 7.64 -9.78 10.42
N THR A 282 7.98 -11.05 10.23
CA THR A 282 8.35 -11.62 8.94
C THR A 282 7.37 -12.71 8.56
N LYS A 283 7.18 -12.95 7.26
CA LYS A 283 6.25 -13.96 6.77
C LYS A 283 6.90 -14.85 5.72
N VAL A 284 6.89 -16.16 5.94
CA VAL A 284 7.36 -17.16 4.97
C VAL A 284 6.17 -18.04 4.59
N GLY A 285 5.70 -17.95 3.35
CA GLY A 285 4.44 -18.59 2.96
C GLY A 285 3.25 -17.97 3.70
N ASP A 286 2.55 -18.77 4.51
CA ASP A 286 1.43 -18.33 5.36
C ASP A 286 1.81 -18.18 6.84
N GLU A 287 3.04 -18.52 7.23
CA GLU A 287 3.50 -18.44 8.62
C GLU A 287 4.10 -17.06 8.95
N GLU A 288 3.58 -16.41 9.99
CA GLU A 288 4.17 -15.21 10.56
C GLU A 288 5.13 -15.56 11.71
N LYS A 289 6.29 -14.90 11.74
CA LYS A 289 7.33 -15.07 12.77
C LYS A 289 7.84 -13.73 13.25
N LEU A 290 7.99 -13.59 14.56
CA LEU A 290 8.68 -12.46 15.18
C LEU A 290 10.19 -12.71 15.12
N MET A 291 10.92 -11.78 14.51
CA MET A 291 12.37 -11.85 14.33
C MET A 291 13.01 -10.64 14.98
N ASN A 292 14.02 -10.85 15.82
CA ASN A 292 14.86 -9.76 16.30
C ASN A 292 15.91 -9.45 15.24
N CYS A 293 15.81 -8.29 14.59
CA CYS A 293 16.74 -7.88 13.55
C CYS A 293 17.56 -6.68 14.04
N PHE A 294 18.81 -6.62 13.59
CA PHE A 294 19.72 -5.47 13.78
C PHE A 294 20.09 -5.12 15.22
N SER A 295 19.61 -5.88 16.22
CA SER A 295 20.17 -5.92 17.57
C SER A 295 21.58 -6.50 17.46
N GLY A 296 22.60 -5.64 17.53
CA GLY A 296 23.98 -6.09 17.34
C GLY A 296 24.34 -7.16 18.36
N ASP A 297 24.57 -8.38 17.89
CA ASP A 297 25.61 -9.21 18.48
C ASP A 297 26.93 -8.66 17.93
N GLY A 298 27.78 -8.19 18.84
CA GLY A 298 28.94 -7.36 18.53
C GLY A 298 30.06 -8.02 17.75
N SER A 299 30.98 -7.15 17.31
CA SER A 299 32.38 -7.37 16.90
C SER A 299 32.66 -8.37 15.80
#